data_AF-A0A090CY13-F1
#
_entry.id   AF-A0A090CY13-F1
#
_cell.length_a   1.000
_cell.length_b   1.000
_cell.length_c   1.000
_cell.angle_alpha   90.00
_cell.angle_beta   90.00
_cell.angle_gamma   90.00
#
_symmetry.space_group_name_H-M   'P 1'
#
loop_
_entity.id
_entity.type
_entity.pdbx_description
1 polymer ?
#
loop_
_entity_poly.entity_id
_entity_poly.type
_entity_poly.pdbx_seq_one_letter_code
_entity_poly.pdbx_strand_id
1 'polypeptide(L)'
;MTFPCPAPTSTPIPDLVLPSLGGDPYTYDVSSSFTSPCGQPITFSAVGLPPGSSINPATGLISGTANGSQIWNVTVTATTICGQTSQSFTMDFSSD
;
A
#
# COMPACT_ATOMS: atom_id res chain seq x y z
N MET A 1 -27.67 -19.91 -0.90
CA MET A 1 -27.13 -19.06 -1.98
C MET A 1 -25.70 -18.76 -1.60
N THR A 2 -24.73 -19.53 -2.10
CA THR A 2 -23.32 -19.37 -1.70
C THR A 2 -22.73 -18.26 -2.55
N PHE A 3 -22.32 -17.15 -1.94
CA PHE A 3 -21.61 -16.08 -2.63
C PHE A 3 -20.36 -16.68 -3.29
N PRO A 4 -20.25 -16.65 -4.62
CA PRO A 4 -19.28 -17.48 -5.33
C PRO A 4 -17.85 -16.93 -5.28
N CYS A 5 -17.55 -15.99 -4.37
CA CYS A 5 -16.22 -15.46 -4.23
C CYS A 5 -15.93 -14.96 -2.80
N PRO A 6 -14.86 -15.47 -2.15
CA PRO A 6 -14.39 -14.92 -0.88
C PRO A 6 -13.74 -13.53 -1.05
N ALA A 7 -13.71 -12.77 0.05
CA ALA A 7 -13.01 -11.50 0.13
C ALA A 7 -11.52 -11.65 -0.22
N PRO A 8 -10.85 -10.56 -0.67
CA PRO A 8 -9.42 -10.58 -0.94
C PRO A 8 -8.64 -10.93 0.32
N THR A 9 -7.58 -11.71 0.17
CA THR A 9 -6.64 -12.02 1.25
C THR A 9 -5.49 -11.02 1.22
N SER A 10 -5.12 -10.51 2.39
CA SER A 10 -3.92 -9.68 2.56
C SER A 10 -2.89 -10.38 3.44
N THR A 11 -1.63 -10.28 3.06
CA THR A 11 -0.48 -10.63 3.91
C THR A 11 0.09 -9.36 4.55
N PRO A 12 0.86 -9.50 5.64
CA PRO A 12 1.61 -8.38 6.20
C PRO A 12 2.47 -7.71 5.14
N ILE A 13 2.25 -6.41 4.90
CA ILE A 13 3.11 -5.60 4.05
C ILE A 13 4.40 -5.37 4.84
N PRO A 14 5.58 -5.67 4.28
CA PRO A 14 6.83 -5.40 4.97
C PRO A 14 7.03 -3.89 5.18
N ASP A 15 7.66 -3.54 6.28
CA ASP A 15 8.03 -2.15 6.54
C ASP A 15 9.09 -1.69 5.53
N LEU A 16 8.97 -0.43 5.11
CA LEU A 16 9.88 0.18 4.15
C LEU A 16 10.84 1.08 4.89
N VAL A 17 12.14 0.78 4.81
CA VAL A 17 13.19 1.61 5.38
C VAL A 17 14.02 2.17 4.23
N LEU A 18 14.01 3.49 4.07
CA LEU A 18 14.75 4.22 3.06
C LEU A 18 15.58 5.32 3.74
N PRO A 19 16.73 5.70 3.16
CA PRO A 19 17.46 6.86 3.65
C PRO A 19 16.61 8.12 3.51
N SER A 20 17.03 9.21 4.15
CA SER A 20 16.41 10.52 3.96
C SER A 20 16.56 10.95 2.50
N LEU A 21 15.49 10.75 1.74
CA LEU A 21 15.43 11.03 0.31
C LEU A 21 15.53 12.53 0.01
N GLY A 22 15.26 13.43 0.97
CA GLY A 22 15.37 14.87 0.74
C GLY A 22 14.54 15.38 -0.46
N GLY A 23 13.48 14.66 -0.84
CA GLY A 23 12.71 14.92 -2.07
C GLY A 23 12.98 13.97 -3.24
N ASP A 24 13.87 12.98 -3.10
CA ASP A 24 14.09 11.94 -4.11
C ASP A 24 12.84 11.08 -4.34
N PRO A 25 12.59 10.65 -5.59
CA PRO A 25 11.47 9.79 -5.90
C PRO A 25 11.70 8.38 -5.36
N TYR A 26 10.66 7.79 -4.78
CA TYR A 26 10.64 6.38 -4.38
C TYR A 26 9.46 5.64 -4.98
N THR A 27 9.60 4.33 -5.08
CA THR A 27 8.52 3.44 -5.53
C THR A 27 8.46 2.22 -4.61
N TYR A 28 7.25 1.83 -4.25
CA TYR A 28 6.98 0.68 -3.40
C TYR A 28 5.74 -0.07 -3.86
N ASP A 29 5.89 -1.35 -4.17
CA ASP A 29 4.78 -2.18 -4.63
C ASP A 29 4.16 -2.93 -3.45
N VAL A 30 2.92 -2.57 -3.08
CA VAL A 30 2.16 -3.27 -2.04
C VAL A 30 1.19 -4.28 -2.62
N SER A 31 1.01 -4.33 -3.95
CA SER A 31 0.05 -5.21 -4.61
C SER A 31 0.39 -6.69 -4.38
N SER A 32 1.68 -6.99 -4.28
CA SER A 32 2.20 -8.32 -3.92
C SER A 32 1.64 -8.85 -2.59
N SER A 33 1.24 -7.96 -1.68
CA SER A 33 0.67 -8.31 -0.37
C SER A 33 -0.84 -8.55 -0.40
N PHE A 34 -1.51 -8.33 -1.53
CA PHE A 34 -2.95 -8.52 -1.65
C PHE A 34 -3.25 -9.44 -2.82
N THR A 35 -4.02 -10.49 -2.57
CA THR A 35 -4.41 -11.45 -3.60
C THR A 35 -5.92 -11.60 -3.64
N SER A 36 -6.47 -11.54 -4.86
CA SER A 36 -7.88 -11.79 -5.13
C SER A 36 -8.05 -13.25 -5.54
N PRO A 37 -8.62 -14.13 -4.69
CA PRO A 37 -8.77 -15.55 -4.99
C PRO A 37 -9.66 -15.82 -6.21
N CYS A 38 -10.47 -14.84 -6.62
CA CYS A 38 -11.37 -14.95 -7.76
C CYS A 38 -10.91 -14.14 -8.98
N GLY A 39 -9.69 -13.60 -8.95
CA GLY A 39 -9.15 -12.78 -10.03
C GLY A 39 -9.94 -11.49 -10.30
N GLN A 40 -10.76 -11.04 -9.34
CA GLN A 40 -11.49 -9.79 -9.45
C GLN A 40 -10.54 -8.60 -9.34
N PRO A 41 -10.81 -7.50 -10.05
CA PRO A 41 -10.00 -6.29 -9.96
C PRO A 41 -9.99 -5.78 -8.52
N ILE A 42 -8.78 -5.50 -8.02
CA ILE A 42 -8.56 -4.95 -6.69
C ILE A 42 -8.31 -3.45 -6.84
N THR A 43 -9.08 -2.65 -6.13
CA THR A 43 -8.87 -1.21 -6.01
C THR A 43 -8.10 -0.93 -4.73
N PHE A 44 -6.88 -0.40 -4.87
CA PHE A 44 -6.02 -0.01 -3.76
C PHE A 44 -6.26 1.45 -3.36
N SER A 45 -6.26 1.70 -2.06
CA SER A 45 -6.29 3.05 -1.49
C SER A 45 -5.33 3.12 -0.32
N ALA A 46 -4.67 4.24 -0.12
CA ALA A 46 -3.67 4.40 0.95
C ALA A 46 -3.91 5.71 1.69
N VAL A 47 -3.84 5.64 3.01
CA VAL A 47 -3.97 6.80 3.91
C VAL A 47 -2.72 6.90 4.79
N GLY A 48 -2.37 8.12 5.19
CA GLY A 48 -1.14 8.39 5.96
C GLY A 48 0.14 8.42 5.12
N LEU A 49 0.02 8.43 3.79
CA LEU A 49 1.14 8.61 2.88
C LEU A 49 1.85 9.95 3.09
N PRO A 50 3.18 10.02 2.92
CA PRO A 50 3.91 11.28 2.96
C PRO A 50 3.39 12.26 1.89
N PRO A 51 3.43 13.57 2.16
CA PRO A 51 3.00 14.59 1.20
C PRO A 51 3.84 14.48 -0.08
N GLY A 52 3.17 14.52 -1.23
CA GLY A 52 3.82 14.27 -2.53
C GLY A 52 3.85 12.80 -2.95
N SER A 53 3.22 11.91 -2.17
CA SER A 53 3.10 10.49 -2.50
C SER A 53 1.66 10.07 -2.73
N SER A 54 1.49 9.09 -3.61
CA SER A 54 0.17 8.57 -3.99
C SER A 54 0.28 7.10 -4.36
N ILE A 55 -0.80 6.36 -4.16
CA ILE A 55 -0.92 4.96 -4.58
C ILE A 55 -1.69 4.89 -5.89
N ASN A 56 -1.21 4.05 -6.81
CA ASN A 56 -1.97 3.69 -7.99
C ASN A 56 -3.06 2.67 -7.61
N PRO A 57 -4.35 3.02 -7.75
CA PRO A 57 -5.44 2.15 -7.31
C PRO A 57 -5.58 0.87 -8.13
N ALA A 58 -5.03 0.82 -9.35
CA ALA A 58 -5.11 -0.36 -10.21
C ALA A 58 -3.94 -1.32 -10.01
N THR A 59 -2.74 -0.80 -9.73
CA THR A 59 -1.52 -1.62 -9.60
C THR A 59 -1.02 -1.75 -8.18
N GLY A 60 -1.55 -1.01 -7.20
CA GLY A 60 -1.02 -1.00 -5.83
C GLY A 60 0.42 -0.47 -5.73
N LEU A 61 0.89 0.25 -6.75
CA LEU A 61 2.22 0.88 -6.72
C LEU A 61 2.11 2.22 -6.02
N ILE A 62 2.82 2.36 -4.89
CA ILE A 62 3.00 3.63 -4.20
C ILE A 62 4.20 4.31 -4.82
N SER A 63 4.01 5.55 -5.27
CA SER A 63 5.07 6.36 -5.85
C SER A 63 4.95 7.80 -5.41
N GLY A 64 6.07 8.45 -5.19
CA GLY A 64 6.09 9.84 -4.76
C GLY A 64 7.46 10.32 -4.36
N THR A 65 7.48 11.53 -3.82
CA THR A 65 8.66 12.16 -3.24
C THR A 65 8.38 12.42 -1.77
N ALA A 66 9.02 11.67 -0.88
CA ALA A 66 8.91 11.92 0.56
C ALA A 66 9.85 13.07 0.94
N ASN A 67 9.28 14.15 1.47
CA ASN A 67 10.02 15.28 2.01
C ASN A 67 9.98 15.21 3.53
N GLY A 68 11.06 14.75 4.15
CA GLY A 68 11.21 14.69 5.60
C GLY A 68 11.78 13.37 6.10
N SER A 69 12.68 13.46 7.07
CA SER A 69 13.31 12.32 7.76
C SER A 69 12.44 11.92 8.95
N GLN A 70 11.28 11.30 8.69
CA GLN A 70 10.34 10.84 9.71
C GLN A 70 9.67 9.52 9.29
N ILE A 71 9.19 8.77 10.29
CA ILE A 71 8.39 7.55 10.11
C ILE A 71 6.94 7.92 9.78
N TRP A 72 6.42 7.37 8.69
CA TRP A 72 5.04 7.48 8.24
C TRP A 72 4.31 6.16 8.44
N ASN A 73 3.14 6.20 9.06
CA ASN A 73 2.28 5.03 9.21
C ASN A 73 1.26 5.03 8.08
N VAL A 74 1.41 4.09 7.14
CA VAL A 74 0.57 4.01 5.95
C VAL A 74 -0.36 2.82 6.06
N THR A 75 -1.65 3.07 5.88
CA THR A 75 -2.67 2.03 5.83
C THR A 75 -3.18 1.88 4.42
N VAL A 76 -2.94 0.72 3.82
CA VAL A 76 -3.42 0.36 2.49
C VAL A 76 -4.68 -0.49 2.62
N THR A 77 -5.72 -0.10 1.90
CA THR A 77 -6.99 -0.83 1.79
C THR A 77 -7.14 -1.36 0.38
N ALA A 78 -7.31 -2.67 0.26
CA ALA A 78 -7.62 -3.38 -0.98
C ALA A 78 -9.11 -3.69 -1.03
N THR A 79 -9.76 -3.24 -2.08
CA THR A 79 -11.21 -3.29 -2.24
C THR A 79 -11.59 -4.08 -3.48
N THR A 80 -12.53 -5.00 -3.35
CA THR A 80 -13.07 -5.79 -4.47
C THR A 80 -14.58 -5.82 -4.39
N ILE A 81 -15.23 -6.32 -5.45
CA ILE A 81 -16.67 -6.57 -5.45
C ILE A 81 -17.13 -7.60 -4.40
N CYS A 82 -16.21 -8.40 -3.87
CA CYS A 82 -16.50 -9.49 -2.93
C CYS A 82 -16.20 -9.10 -1.48
N GLY A 83 -15.54 -7.98 -1.25
CA GLY A 83 -15.17 -7.49 0.08
C GLY A 83 -13.93 -6.60 0.06
N GLN A 84 -13.51 -6.20 1.25
CA GLN A 84 -12.34 -5.37 1.49
C GLN A 84 -11.41 -6.01 2.51
N THR A 85 -10.13 -5.71 2.38
CA THR A 85 -9.12 -5.98 3.40
C THR A 85 -8.18 -4.77 3.52
N SER A 86 -7.53 -4.62 4.67
CA SER A 86 -6.66 -3.48 4.95
C SER A 86 -5.43 -3.92 5.72
N GLN A 87 -4.27 -3.38 5.35
CA GLN A 87 -3.00 -3.62 6.01
C GLN A 87 -2.27 -2.31 6.27
N SER A 88 -1.73 -2.19 7.45
CA SER A 88 -0.87 -1.08 7.87
C SER A 88 0.59 -1.50 7.86
N PHE A 89 1.47 -0.58 7.47
CA PHE A 89 2.91 -0.72 7.54
C PHE A 89 3.57 0.63 7.79
N THR A 90 4.84 0.61 8.15
CA THR A 90 5.62 1.82 8.41
C THR A 90 6.59 2.11 7.27
N MET A 91 6.70 3.38 6.92
CA MET A 91 7.74 3.90 6.02
C MET A 91 8.67 4.76 6.83
N ASP A 92 9.88 4.29 7.06
CA ASP A 92 10.93 5.04 7.71
C ASP A 92 11.83 5.72 6.67
N PHE A 93 11.92 7.05 6.75
CA PHE A 93 12.86 7.87 5.98
C PHE A 93 13.95 8.47 6.87
N SER A 94 14.04 8.05 8.13
CA SER A 94 15.14 8.45 8.99
C SER A 94 16.40 7.67 8.61
N SER A 95 17.35 8.36 7.97
CA SER A 95 18.67 7.77 7.74
C SER A 95 19.32 7.53 9.11
N ASP A 96 19.81 6.32 9.36
CA ASP A 96 20.78 6.04 10.44
C ASP A 96 22.09 6.80 10.18
#